data_AF-A0A3B0PPD1-F1
#
_entry.id   AF-A0A3B0PPD1-F1
#
_cell.length_a   1.000
_cell.length_b   1.000
_cell.length_c   1.000
_cell.angle_alpha   90.00
_cell.angle_beta   90.00
_cell.angle_gamma   90.00
#
_symmetry.space_group_name_H-M   'P 1'
#
loop_
_entity.id
_entity.type
_entity.pdbx_description
1 polymer ?
#
loop_
_entity_poly.entity_id
_entity_poly.type
_entity_poly.pdbx_seq_one_letter_code
_entity_poly.pdbx_strand_id
1 'polypeptide(L)' 'MKIAFFDAKDYDIKYFEKYNEGRHEITYFKENLNLNTAKLAKGYDAVCGFVNTYGDRVILSVLANLGVKYW' A
#
# COMPACT_ATOMS: atom_id res chain seq x y z
N MET A 1 -5.58 -11.03 2.96
CA MET A 1 -4.61 -10.54 1.94
C MET A 1 -3.60 -9.64 2.62
N LYS A 2 -2.38 -9.57 2.10
CA LYS A 2 -1.33 -8.69 2.59
C LYS A 2 -1.44 -7.33 1.89
N ILE A 3 -1.62 -6.27 2.66
CA ILE A 3 -1.81 -4.90 2.15
C ILE A 3 -0.64 -4.03 2.61
N ALA A 4 0.05 -3.40 1.66
CA ALA A 4 1.01 -2.34 1.93
C ALA A 4 0.31 -0.98 1.88
N PHE A 5 0.08 -0.37 3.04
CA PHE A 5 -0.55 0.94 3.17
C PHE A 5 0.51 2.03 3.20
N PHE A 6 0.55 2.90 2.20
CA PHE A 6 1.51 4.00 2.08
C PHE A 6 0.91 5.34 2.53
N ASP A 7 1.79 6.26 2.93
CA ASP A 7 1.45 7.58 3.49
C ASP A 7 0.48 7.50 4.70
N ALA A 8 0.54 6.40 5.46
CA ALA A 8 -0.39 6.13 6.56
C ALA A 8 -0.28 7.19 7.67
N LYS A 9 -1.41 7.76 8.06
CA LYS A 9 -1.54 8.65 9.22
C LYS A 9 -2.15 7.92 10.39
N ASP A 10 -2.04 8.50 11.59
CA ASP A 10 -2.57 7.90 12.82
C ASP A 10 -4.09 7.66 12.74
N TYR A 11 -4.81 8.51 12.02
CA TYR A 11 -6.25 8.31 11.80
C TYR A 11 -6.55 7.12 10.88
N ASP A 12 -5.73 6.87 9.86
CA ASP A 12 -5.88 5.70 8.98
C ASP A 12 -5.71 4.43 9.80
N ILE A 13 -4.60 4.32 10.52
CA ILE A 13 -4.29 3.17 11.37
C ILE A 13 -5.44 2.92 12.35
N LYS A 14 -5.90 3.97 13.06
CA LYS A 14 -6.98 3.85 14.04
C LYS A 14 -8.26 3.26 13.43
N TYR A 15 -8.68 3.75 12.26
CA TYR A 15 -9.94 3.30 11.67
C TYR A 15 -9.81 1.98 10.92
N PHE A 16 -8.70 1.73 10.24
CA PHE A 16 -8.46 0.46 9.57
C PHE A 16 -8.32 -0.67 10.60
N GLU A 17 -7.56 -0.50 11.68
CA GLU A 17 -7.50 -1.51 12.75
C GLU A 17 -8.88 -1.77 13.38
N LYS A 18 -9.67 -0.71 13.60
CA LYS A 18 -11.02 -0.85 14.19
C LYS A 18 -11.96 -1.70 13.33
N TYR A 19 -11.89 -1.59 12.00
CA TYR A 19 -12.87 -2.21 11.08
C TYR A 19 -12.31 -3.36 10.24
N ASN A 20 -11.01 -3.63 10.31
CA ASN A 20 -10.39 -4.75 9.60
C ASN A 20 -10.90 -6.10 10.13
N GLU A 21 -11.14 -6.20 11.45
CA GLU A 21 -11.64 -7.43 12.11
C GLU A 21 -10.77 -8.67 11.78
N GLY A 22 -9.46 -8.47 11.60
CA GLY A 22 -8.52 -9.55 11.24
C GLY A 22 -8.67 -10.11 9.82
N ARG A 23 -9.47 -9.48 8.94
CA ARG A 23 -9.70 -9.95 7.57
C ARG A 23 -8.47 -9.79 6.67
N HIS A 24 -7.64 -8.80 6.93
CA HIS A 24 -6.45 -8.48 6.15
C HIS A 24 -5.22 -8.27 7.04
N GLU A 25 -4.04 -8.60 6.50
CA GLU A 25 -2.76 -8.30 7.13
C GLU A 25 -2.28 -6.95 6.56
N ILE A 26 -2.43 -5.88 7.33
CA ILE A 26 -2.10 -4.53 6.88
C ILE A 26 -0.75 -4.13 7.47
N THR A 27 0.16 -3.68 6.62
CA THR A 27 1.42 -3.05 7.05
C THR A 27 1.39 -1.58 6.65
N TYR A 28 1.61 -0.71 7.63
CA TYR A 28 1.54 0.74 7.47
C TYR A 28 2.94 1.34 7.30
N PHE A 29 3.14 2.06 6.20
CA PHE A 29 4.34 2.80 5.87
C PHE A 29 4.05 4.30 5.99
N LYS A 30 4.97 5.06 6.59
CA LYS A 30 4.85 6.52 6.70
C LYS A 30 5.22 7.23 5.40
N GLU A 31 6.01 6.56 4.56
CA GLU A 31 6.47 7.05 3.27
C GLU A 31 5.35 7.01 2.22
N ASN A 32 5.35 7.98 1.31
CA ASN A 32 4.47 7.93 0.14
C ASN A 32 4.99 6.89 -0.88
N LEU A 33 4.08 6.30 -1.65
CA LEU A 33 4.40 5.40 -2.73
C LEU A 33 4.94 6.18 -3.94
N ASN A 34 6.19 5.89 -4.31
CA ASN A 34 6.89 6.42 -5.47
C ASN A 34 7.91 5.38 -5.95
N LEU A 35 8.66 5.69 -7.02
CA LEU A 35 9.60 4.73 -7.61
C LEU A 35 10.69 4.24 -6.63
N ASN A 36 11.09 5.05 -5.65
CA ASN A 36 12.11 4.67 -4.67
C ASN A 36 11.54 3.75 -3.57
N THR A 37 10.25 3.90 -3.26
CA THR A 37 9.56 3.19 -2.17
C THR A 37 8.70 2.02 -2.66
N ALA A 38 8.42 1.91 -3.96
CA ALA A 38 7.62 0.83 -4.55
C ALA A 38 8.13 -0.58 -4.21
N LYS A 39 9.45 -0.74 -4.03
CA LYS A 39 10.06 -2.00 -3.59
C LYS A 39 9.55 -2.51 -2.24
N LEU A 40 9.02 -1.63 -1.38
CA LEU A 40 8.43 -2.00 -0.09
C LEU A 40 7.14 -2.83 -0.27
N ALA A 41 6.48 -2.73 -1.42
CA ALA A 41 5.29 -3.52 -1.75
C ALA A 41 5.62 -4.98 -2.17
N LYS A 42 6.90 -5.37 -2.21
CA LYS A 42 7.28 -6.75 -2.56
C LYS A 42 6.71 -7.74 -1.55
N GLY A 43 6.01 -8.76 -2.04
CA GLY A 43 5.40 -9.81 -1.20
C GLY A 43 4.03 -9.44 -0.62
N TYR A 44 3.48 -8.29 -1.02
CA TYR A 44 2.10 -7.89 -0.72
C TYR A 44 1.19 -8.19 -1.91
N ASP A 45 -0.09 -8.47 -1.62
CA ASP A 45 -1.11 -8.72 -2.63
C ASP A 45 -1.69 -7.42 -3.19
N ALA A 46 -1.74 -6.38 -2.35
CA ALA A 46 -2.35 -5.10 -2.66
C ALA A 46 -1.55 -3.92 -2.08
N VAL A 47 -1.69 -2.75 -2.71
CA VAL A 47 -1.25 -1.47 -2.13
C VAL A 47 -2.45 -0.60 -1.82
N CYS A 48 -2.35 0.22 -0.77
CA CYS A 48 -3.28 1.30 -0.48
C CYS A 48 -2.48 2.60 -0.45
N GLY A 49 -2.82 3.55 -1.30
CA GLY A 49 -2.18 4.87 -1.37
C GLY A 49 -3.18 5.98 -1.07
N PHE A 50 -2.68 7.20 -0.86
CA PHE A 50 -3.51 8.38 -0.63
C PHE A 50 -3.61 9.24 -1.90
N VAL A 51 -4.46 10.28 -1.88
CA VAL A 51 -4.76 11.10 -3.09
C VAL A 51 -3.54 11.78 -3.72
N ASN A 52 -2.46 11.93 -2.96
CA ASN A 52 -1.20 12.52 -3.40
C ASN A 52 -0.21 11.49 -3.99
N THR A 53 -0.58 10.20 -4.04
CA THR A 53 0.26 9.15 -4.61
C THR A 53 0.22 9.20 -6.15
N TYR A 54 1.38 9.25 -6.77
CA TYR A 54 1.49 9.26 -8.24
C TYR A 54 1.33 7.85 -8.79
N GLY A 55 0.15 7.56 -9.36
CA GLY A 55 -0.19 6.28 -10.01
C GLY A 55 0.06 6.28 -11.52
N ASP A 56 1.26 6.63 -11.96
CA ASP A 56 1.61 6.59 -13.38
C ASP A 56 1.84 5.17 -13.93
N ARG A 57 1.99 5.05 -15.25
CA ARG A 57 2.24 3.76 -15.91
C ARG A 57 3.50 3.06 -15.40
N VAL A 58 4.54 3.82 -15.06
CA VAL A 58 5.83 3.27 -14.64
C VAL A 58 5.66 2.58 -13.29
N ILE A 59 5.04 3.26 -12.32
CA ILE A 59 4.86 2.69 -10.98
C ILE A 59 3.90 1.50 -11.00
N LEU A 60 2.83 1.54 -11.82
CA LEU A 60 1.91 0.42 -11.97
C LEU A 60 2.61 -0.82 -12.54
N SER A 61 3.51 -0.61 -13.50
CA SER A 61 4.33 -1.70 -14.07
C SER A 61 5.30 -2.28 -13.04
N VAL A 62 5.91 -1.42 -12.21
CA VAL A 62 6.79 -1.88 -11.12
C VAL A 62 6.01 -2.73 -10.12
N LEU A 63 4.83 -2.28 -9.68
CA LEU A 63 4.02 -3.01 -8.71
C LEU A 63 3.53 -4.35 -9.27
N ALA A 64 3.09 -4.39 -10.53
CA ALA A 64 2.71 -5.63 -11.19
C ALA A 64 3.88 -6.63 -11.25
N ASN A 65 5.10 -6.16 -11.57
CA ASN A 65 6.30 -6.99 -11.56
C ASN A 65 6.69 -7.49 -10.15
N LEU A 66 6.30 -6.77 -9.10
CA LEU A 66 6.48 -7.19 -7.71
C LEU A 66 5.40 -8.19 -7.23
N GLY A 67 4.43 -8.52 -8.10
CA GLY A 67 3.35 -9.44 -7.81
C GLY A 67 2.12 -8.80 -7.14
N VAL A 68 2.08 -7.48 -7.03
CA VAL A 68 0.90 -6.74 -6.54
C VAL A 68 -0.21 -6.84 -7.57
N LYS A 69 -1.40 -7.22 -7.13
CA LYS A 69 -2.57 -7.49 -7.97
C LYS A 69 -3.63 -6.39 -7.91
N TYR A 70 -3.65 -5.65 -6.80
CA TYR A 70 -4.65 -4.62 -6.54
C TYR A 70 -3.98 -3.33 -6.08
N TRP A 71 -4.47 -2.22 -6.60
CA TRP A 71 -4.23 -0.87 -6.12
C TRP A 71 -5.59 -0.20 -6.03
#